data_AF-A0A351J2C3-F1
#
_entry.id   AF-A0A351J2C3-F1
#
_cell.length_a   1.000
_cell.length_b   1.000
_cell.length_c   1.000
_cell.angle_alpha   90.00
_cell.angle_beta   90.00
_cell.angle_gamma   90.00
#
_symmetry.space_group_name_H-M   'P 1'
#
loop_
_entity.id
_entity.type
_entity.pdbx_description
1 polymer ?
#
loop_
_entity_poly.entity_id
_entity_poly.type
_entity_poly.pdbx_seq_one_letter_code
_entity_poly.pdbx_strand_id
1 'polypeptide(L)' 'MPICIPNQLPAREILERENIFIMNEIRASHQDIRPLRIAILNLMPTKIVTETQL' A
#
# COMPACT_ATOMS: atom_id res chain seq x y z
N MET A 1 -1.35 1.28 -1.58
CA MET A 1 -2.79 1.47 -1.27
C MET A 1 -3.60 1.16 -2.51
N PRO A 2 -4.80 0.59 -2.40
CA PRO A 2 -5.64 0.30 -3.55
C PRO A 2 -6.22 1.59 -4.15
N ILE A 3 -6.48 1.58 -5.46
CA ILE A 3 -7.11 2.71 -6.15
C ILE A 3 -8.62 2.64 -5.93
N CYS A 4 -9.22 3.77 -5.57
CA CYS A 4 -10.66 3.88 -5.41
C CYS A 4 -11.31 4.18 -6.77
N ILE A 5 -12.19 3.31 -7.27
CA ILE A 5 -12.94 3.55 -8.51
C ILE A 5 -14.44 3.29 -8.33
N PRO A 6 -15.31 3.95 -9.11
CA PRO A 6 -16.74 3.67 -9.11
C PRO A 6 -17.04 2.22 -9.53
N ASN A 7 -18.03 1.59 -8.90
CA ASN A 7 -18.38 0.18 -9.15
C ASN A 7 -18.79 -0.11 -10.60
N GLN A 8 -19.29 0.90 -11.32
CA GLN A 8 -19.78 0.77 -12.70
C GLN A 8 -18.71 1.06 -13.76
N LEU A 9 -17.44 1.25 -13.36
CA LEU A 9 -16.39 1.57 -14.31
C LEU A 9 -16.00 0.31 -15.13
N PRO A 10 -16.11 0.32 -16.48
CA PRO A 10 -15.75 -0.82 -17.32
C PRO A 10 -14.28 -1.24 -17.19
N ALA A 11 -13.41 -0.31 -16.77
CA ALA A 11 -11.99 -0.56 -16.56
C ALA A 11 -11.71 -1.50 -15.37
N ARG A 12 -12.70 -1.83 -14.53
CA ARG A 12 -12.52 -2.72 -13.38
C ARG A 12 -11.93 -4.07 -13.78
N GLU A 13 -12.50 -4.72 -14.81
CA GLU A 13 -12.04 -6.04 -15.27
C GLU A 13 -10.63 -5.98 -15.86
N ILE A 14 -10.28 -4.88 -16.52
CA ILE A 14 -8.95 -4.67 -17.11
C ILE A 14 -7.90 -4.52 -16.00
N LEU A 15 -8.18 -3.66 -15.02
CA LEU A 15 -7.29 -3.38 -13.90
C LEU A 15 -7.12 -4.62 -12.99
N GLU A 16 -8.18 -5.41 -12.77
CA GLU A 16 -8.08 -6.68 -12.04
C GLU A 16 -7.17 -7.70 -12.75
N ARG A 17 -7.22 -7.77 -14.10
CA ARG A 17 -6.32 -8.63 -14.91
C ARG A 17 -4.87 -8.18 -14.86
N GLU A 18 -4.62 -6.89 -14.64
CA GLU A 18 -3.28 -6.30 -14.51
C GLU A 18 -2.70 -6.41 -13.08
N ASN A 19 -3.37 -7.12 -12.17
CA ASN A 19 -3.02 -7.21 -10.75
C ASN A 19 -3.03 -5.86 -10.01
N ILE A 20 -3.80 -4.89 -10.52
CA ILE A 20 -3.99 -3.60 -9.85
C ILE A 20 -5.07 -3.77 -8.79
N PHE A 21 -4.71 -3.54 -7.53
CA PHE A 21 -5.66 -3.64 -6.42
C PHE A 21 -6.64 -2.47 -6.44
N ILE A 22 -7.91 -2.79 -6.67
CA ILE A 22 -9.02 -1.84 -6.71
C ILE A 22 -9.84 -1.94 -5.43
N MET A 23 -10.39 -0.81 -4.98
CA MET A 23 -11.30 -0.74 -3.85
C MET A 23 -12.56 0.07 -4.20
N ASN A 24 -13.70 -0.36 -3.67
CA ASN A 24 -14.95 0.37 -3.80
C ASN A 24 -14.97 1.56 -2.82
N GLU A 25 -15.62 2.66 -3.20
CA GLU A 25 -15.68 3.92 -2.42
C GLU A 25 -16.13 3.73 -0.96
N ILE A 26 -17.16 2.91 -0.73
CA ILE A 26 -17.67 2.62 0.62
C ILE A 26 -16.60 1.94 1.47
N ARG A 27 -15.74 1.11 0.88
CA ARG A 27 -14.66 0.42 1.60
C ARG A 27 -13.46 1.33 1.82
N ALA A 28 -13.22 2.26 0.89
CA ALA A 28 -12.16 3.26 1.02
C ALA A 28 -12.41 4.23 2.18
N SER A 29 -13.68 4.63 2.41
CA SER A 29 -14.04 5.57 3.49
C SER A 29 -13.94 4.98 4.90
N HIS A 30 -14.03 3.66 5.03
CA HIS A 30 -13.94 2.95 6.32
C HIS A 30 -12.57 2.30 6.55
N GLN A 31 -11.53 2.75 5.84
CA GLN A 31 -10.20 2.18 6.05
C GLN A 31 -9.67 2.55 7.44
N ASP A 32 -9.62 1.57 8.33
CA ASP A 32 -8.88 1.65 9.59
C ASP A 32 -7.38 1.52 9.32
N ILE A 33 -6.77 2.59 8.81
CA ILE A 33 -5.32 2.67 8.65
C ILE A 33 -4.70 2.80 10.04
N ARG A 34 -3.95 1.77 10.44
CA ARG A 34 -3.23 1.73 11.71
C ARG A 34 -1.73 1.91 11.52
N PRO A 35 -1.01 2.56 12.47
CA PRO A 35 0.44 2.66 12.42
C PRO A 35 1.09 1.28 12.35
N LEU A 36 2.06 1.12 11.44
CA LEU A 36 2.91 -0.07 11.40
C LEU A 36 4.05 0.10 12.39
N ARG A 37 4.29 -0.93 13.20
CA ARG A 37 5.48 -1.02 14.06
C ARG A 37 6.48 -1.93 13.38
N ILE A 38 7.50 -1.36 12.78
CA ILE A 38 8.54 -2.08 12.04
C ILE A 38 9.80 -2.07 12.90
N ALA A 39 10.37 -3.24 13.16
CA ALA A 39 11.66 -3.38 13.83
C ALA A 39 12.74 -3.64 12.79
N ILE A 40 13.87 -2.94 12.92
CA ILE A 40 15.02 -3.08 12.03
C ILE A 40 16.22 -3.48 12.88
N LEU A 41 16.74 -4.69 12.65
CA LEU A 41 18.01 -5.13 13.25
C LEU A 41 19.15 -4.74 12.31
N ASN A 42 19.72 -3.56 12.53
CA ASN A 42 20.87 -3.10 11.75
C ASN A 42 22.16 -3.77 12.26
N LEU A 43 22.79 -4.63 11.45
CA LEU A 43 24.07 -5.30 11.75
C LEU A 43 25.26 -4.69 11.03
N MET A 44 25.06 -3.63 10.24
CA MET A 44 26.14 -3.01 9.47
C MET A 44 27.13 -2.26 10.37
N PRO A 45 28.41 -2.15 9.98
CA PRO A 45 29.42 -1.39 10.74
C PRO A 45 29.12 0.12 10.73
N THR A 46 28.55 0.65 9.65
CA THR A 46 28.17 2.07 9.51
C THR A 46 26.69 2.29 9.77
N LYS A 47 26.29 2.35 11.04
CA LYS A 47 24.87 2.40 11.44
C LYS A 47 24.07 3.54 10.81
N ILE A 48 24.58 4.77 10.92
CA ILE A 48 23.89 6.00 10.48
C ILE A 48 23.63 5.97 8.97
N VAL A 49 24.63 5.57 8.17
CA VAL A 49 24.50 5.49 6.71
C VAL A 49 23.42 4.47 6.33
N THR A 50 23.42 3.30 6.97
CA THR A 50 22.44 2.24 6.70
C THR A 50 21.03 2.64 7.13
N GLU A 51 20.87 3.41 8.22
CA GLU A 51 19.57 3.93 8.64
C GLU A 51 19.02 4.99 7.69
N THR A 52 19.86 5.82 7.08
CA THR A 52 19.43 6.85 6.10
C THR A 52 19.07 6.30 4.72
N GLN A 53 19.42 5.06 4.41
CA GLN A 53 19.12 4.41 3.12
C GLN A 53 17.78 3.66 3.09
N LEU A 54 17.14 3.53 4.26
CA LEU A 54 15.85 2.90 4.46
C LEU A 54 14.72 3.93 4.37
#